data_AF-A0A815BYU1-F1
#
_entry.id   AF-A0A815BYU1-F1
#
_cell.length_a   1.000
_cell.length_b   1.000
_cell.length_c   1.000
_cell.angle_alpha   90.00
_cell.angle_beta   90.00
_cell.angle_gamma   90.00
#
_symmetry.space_group_name_H-M   'P 1'
#
loop_
_entity.id
_entity.type
_entity.pdbx_description
1 polymer ?
#
loop_
_entity_poly.entity_id
_entity_poly.type
_entity_poly.pdbx_seq_one_letter_code
_entity_poly.pdbx_strand_id
1 'polypeptide(L)'
;MTSTKSSLDDTTVVLSPTTPVKYSSTDRNCKTVPEPPACLLDIGDLFSKPFDPNDKPNLEKLKQHIILEGRLTECAALRIIKNGATLLRAEPTLLHIDAPLTICGDIHGQLYDLVKLFEVGGSPANTRYLFLGDYVDRGYFGIECILYLWSLKIHYPKTFFLLRGNHECRHLTEYFTFKQECLIKYTEKVYDACMTAFDCLPLAAVMNNQFLCVHGGLSPEVHTLDDIKQLDRFHEPPAYGAMCDLLWSDPAEDYGNESESLTLVATRRLSVPAKTSTATNLSSASLFLPNGTRGCSYFYTYAAINEFLVRNQILSVIRAHEAQDIGYRMYKKSPETGFPSLITLFSAPNYCDVYQNKAAIMKYENNVVNIRQFNYSPHPYWLPNFMNVFSWSLPFVGEKISDVLLKILNICTDQELAEYDEHINSLIERSQIEQRKEQIRSKIRVVGKVAKTYQTLRELSENVVTLRGLTPSNSITEINKDITEEAEVAASILREKAKSPKERFSKVKILDQANERMPPSRTTNILGGPSVAERIKRASNATQPAEALKKEMPSKAFTGVTTRGIVKMRRESYAGVPSSERARSPTPVVDLPKLVNGPSAPSS
;
A
#
# COMPACT_ATOMS: atom_id res chain seq x y z
N MET A 1 -0.20 -56.38 43.06
CA MET A 1 -0.42 -54.93 43.17
C MET A 1 -0.26 -54.33 41.77
N THR A 2 -1.30 -53.64 41.34
CA THR A 2 -1.53 -53.07 40.01
C THR A 2 -0.40 -52.12 39.59
N SER A 3 0.23 -52.43 38.45
CA SER A 3 1.09 -51.51 37.71
C SER A 3 0.22 -50.39 37.14
N THR A 4 0.31 -49.20 37.75
CA THR A 4 -0.20 -47.98 37.14
C THR A 4 0.75 -47.59 36.01
N LYS A 5 0.40 -47.96 34.77
CA LYS A 5 0.91 -47.30 33.57
C LYS A 5 0.52 -45.82 33.69
N SER A 6 1.46 -44.94 34.04
CA SER A 6 1.28 -43.52 33.75
C SER A 6 1.31 -43.39 32.23
N SER A 7 0.14 -43.20 31.61
CA SER A 7 0.08 -42.69 30.25
C SER A 7 0.73 -41.32 30.27
N LEU A 8 2.00 -41.25 29.86
CA LEU A 8 2.61 -40.00 29.44
C LEU A 8 1.77 -39.55 28.25
N ASP A 9 1.02 -38.48 28.46
CA ASP A 9 0.16 -37.87 27.45
C ASP A 9 1.10 -37.18 26.44
N ASP A 10 1.55 -37.95 25.42
CA ASP A 10 2.52 -37.58 24.37
C ASP A 10 2.11 -36.32 23.55
N THR A 11 0.94 -35.75 23.86
CA THR A 11 0.38 -34.57 23.22
C THR A 11 0.66 -33.27 23.98
N THR A 12 1.33 -33.30 25.15
CA THR A 12 1.56 -32.08 25.94
C THR A 12 3.04 -31.70 26.09
N VAL A 13 3.37 -30.46 25.71
CA VAL A 13 4.72 -29.88 25.83
C VAL A 13 4.74 -28.81 26.92
N VAL A 14 5.77 -28.84 27.78
CA VAL A 14 6.01 -27.84 28.84
C VAL A 14 7.20 -26.98 28.44
N LEU A 15 6.99 -25.68 28.24
CA LEU A 15 8.00 -24.76 27.70
C LEU A 15 8.78 -23.95 28.78
N SER A 16 8.54 -24.18 30.07
CA SER A 16 9.21 -23.44 31.16
C SER A 16 9.35 -24.27 32.45
N PRO A 17 10.52 -24.27 33.11
CA PRO A 17 10.70 -24.90 34.43
C PRO A 17 10.07 -24.11 35.59
N THR A 18 9.83 -22.81 35.42
CA THR A 18 9.40 -21.89 36.50
C THR A 18 7.91 -21.62 36.50
N THR A 19 7.20 -21.92 35.41
CA THR A 19 5.74 -21.85 35.29
C THR A 19 5.30 -22.88 34.25
N PRO A 20 4.81 -24.07 34.67
CA PRO A 20 4.47 -25.13 33.74
C PRO A 20 3.15 -24.81 33.03
N VAL A 21 3.23 -24.00 31.98
CA VAL A 21 2.14 -23.87 31.02
C VAL A 21 2.23 -25.09 30.10
N LYS A 22 1.23 -25.96 30.19
CA LYS A 22 1.08 -27.13 29.31
C LYS A 22 0.44 -26.67 28.01
N TYR A 23 1.11 -26.94 26.90
CA TYR A 23 0.56 -26.72 25.56
C TYR A 23 0.22 -28.07 24.95
N SER A 24 -0.98 -28.18 24.38
CA SER A 24 -1.36 -29.30 23.53
C SER A 24 -0.67 -29.14 22.18
N SER A 25 -0.10 -30.22 21.64
CA SER A 25 0.52 -30.25 20.32
C SER A 25 -0.51 -30.43 19.20
N THR A 26 -1.77 -30.75 19.54
CA THR A 26 -2.87 -30.94 18.60
C THR A 26 -3.92 -29.83 18.66
N ASP A 27 -4.05 -29.15 19.80
CA ASP A 27 -5.03 -28.07 19.93
C ASP A 27 -4.46 -26.73 19.50
N ARG A 28 -5.33 -25.89 18.95
CA ARG A 28 -5.00 -24.51 18.63
C ARG A 28 -4.68 -23.71 19.89
N ASN A 29 -3.47 -23.17 19.98
CA ASN A 29 -3.01 -22.40 21.15
C ASN A 29 -3.71 -21.03 21.26
N CYS A 30 -3.82 -20.29 20.16
CA CYS A 30 -4.40 -18.95 20.13
C CYS A 30 -5.91 -18.98 19.80
N LYS A 31 -6.72 -19.57 20.68
CA LYS A 31 -8.16 -19.78 20.46
C LYS A 31 -8.98 -18.50 20.24
N THR A 32 -8.48 -17.34 20.70
CA THR A 32 -9.16 -16.04 20.58
C THR A 32 -9.02 -15.41 19.19
N VAL A 33 -8.03 -15.83 18.39
CA VAL A 33 -7.86 -15.34 17.03
C VAL A 33 -8.91 -16.03 16.14
N PRO A 34 -9.72 -15.31 15.36
CA PRO A 34 -10.66 -15.94 14.44
C PRO A 34 -9.97 -16.90 13.46
N GLU A 35 -10.65 -17.96 13.04
CA GLU A 35 -10.15 -18.88 12.00
C GLU A 35 -10.72 -18.47 10.63
N PRO A 36 -9.89 -18.46 9.57
CA PRO A 36 -10.40 -18.30 8.22
C PRO A 36 -11.41 -19.40 7.85
N PRO A 37 -12.52 -19.06 7.18
CA PRO A 37 -13.47 -20.05 6.70
C PRO A 37 -12.80 -21.10 5.80
N ALA A 38 -12.95 -22.38 6.17
CA ALA A 38 -12.41 -23.48 5.38
C ALA A 38 -13.18 -23.73 4.07
N CYS A 39 -14.48 -23.40 4.05
CA CYS A 39 -15.33 -23.60 2.88
C CYS A 39 -15.23 -22.41 1.92
N LEU A 40 -15.10 -22.72 0.63
CA LEU A 40 -15.15 -21.70 -0.42
C LEU A 40 -16.59 -21.23 -0.64
N LEU A 41 -16.77 -19.93 -0.87
CA LEU A 41 -18.06 -19.37 -1.26
C LEU A 41 -18.31 -19.65 -2.75
N ASP A 42 -19.35 -20.41 -3.07
CA ASP A 42 -19.64 -20.83 -4.44
C ASP A 42 -20.61 -19.88 -5.16
N ILE A 43 -20.95 -20.21 -6.42
CA ILE A 43 -21.91 -19.42 -7.20
C ILE A 43 -23.32 -19.50 -6.60
N GLY A 44 -23.73 -20.66 -6.08
CA GLY A 44 -25.07 -20.87 -5.50
C GLY A 44 -25.30 -20.07 -4.22
N ASP A 45 -24.26 -19.92 -3.41
CA ASP A 45 -24.32 -19.14 -2.18
C ASP A 45 -24.31 -17.63 -2.42
N LEU A 46 -23.58 -17.22 -3.46
CA LEU A 46 -23.31 -15.82 -3.77
C LEU A 46 -24.34 -15.19 -4.71
N PHE A 47 -24.94 -15.96 -5.61
CA PHE A 47 -25.91 -15.48 -6.60
C PHE A 47 -27.28 -16.11 -6.35
N SER A 48 -28.32 -15.28 -6.29
CA SER A 48 -29.71 -15.73 -6.07
C SER A 48 -30.26 -16.54 -7.25
N LYS A 49 -29.76 -16.27 -8.46
CA LYS A 49 -30.10 -16.93 -9.72
C LYS A 49 -28.80 -17.36 -10.41
N PRO A 50 -28.20 -18.50 -9.99
CA PRO A 50 -26.89 -18.94 -10.47
C PRO A 50 -26.74 -19.06 -11.99
N PHE A 51 -27.82 -19.37 -12.70
CA PHE A 51 -27.81 -19.55 -14.15
C PHE A 51 -28.11 -18.27 -14.95
N ASP A 52 -28.55 -17.19 -14.30
CA ASP A 52 -28.78 -15.90 -14.96
C ASP A 52 -27.46 -15.10 -14.99
N PRO A 53 -26.86 -14.81 -16.15
CA PRO A 53 -25.60 -14.08 -16.25
C PRO A 53 -25.68 -12.65 -15.72
N ASN A 54 -26.89 -12.07 -15.67
CA ASN A 54 -27.13 -10.71 -15.18
C ASN A 54 -27.40 -10.64 -13.68
N ASP A 55 -27.49 -11.79 -12.99
CA ASP A 55 -27.69 -11.79 -11.55
C ASP A 55 -26.48 -11.17 -10.84
N LYS A 56 -26.77 -10.46 -9.75
CA LYS A 56 -25.79 -9.68 -8.99
C LYS A 56 -25.30 -10.48 -7.78
N PRO A 57 -24.01 -10.39 -7.43
CA PRO A 57 -23.48 -11.09 -6.26
C PRO A 57 -24.06 -10.49 -4.97
N ASN A 58 -24.28 -11.30 -3.94
CA ASN A 58 -24.69 -10.81 -2.63
C ASN A 58 -23.52 -10.09 -1.94
N LEU A 59 -23.57 -8.76 -1.90
CA LEU A 59 -22.49 -7.91 -1.37
C LEU A 59 -22.22 -8.16 0.13
N GLU A 60 -23.25 -8.39 0.92
CA GLU A 60 -23.10 -8.55 2.37
C GLU A 60 -22.45 -9.90 2.68
N LYS A 61 -22.92 -10.99 2.03
CA LYS A 61 -22.27 -12.30 2.15
C LYS A 61 -20.82 -12.26 1.69
N LEU A 62 -20.55 -11.63 0.54
CA LEU A 62 -19.19 -11.47 0.02
C LEU A 62 -18.30 -10.74 1.04
N LYS A 63 -18.74 -9.58 1.53
CA LYS A 63 -18.00 -8.77 2.50
C LYS A 63 -17.71 -9.54 3.78
N GLN A 64 -18.72 -10.18 4.37
CA GLN A 64 -18.57 -10.96 5.60
C GLN A 64 -17.58 -12.11 5.43
N HIS A 65 -17.58 -12.76 4.26
CA HIS A 65 -16.68 -13.87 3.95
C HIS A 65 -15.23 -13.40 3.79
N ILE A 66 -14.98 -12.35 2.99
CA ILE A 66 -13.60 -11.90 2.70
C ILE A 66 -12.94 -11.17 3.88
N ILE A 67 -13.71 -10.52 4.76
CA ILE A 67 -13.17 -9.92 6.01
C ILE A 67 -12.66 -11.00 6.97
N LEU A 68 -13.20 -12.22 6.86
CA LEU A 68 -12.72 -13.38 7.60
C LEU A 68 -11.65 -14.16 6.82
N GLU A 69 -11.05 -13.58 5.77
CA GLU A 69 -10.07 -14.25 4.89
C GLU A 69 -10.63 -15.46 4.12
N GLY A 70 -11.96 -15.56 4.02
CA GLY A 70 -12.65 -16.56 3.23
C GLY A 70 -12.44 -16.35 1.73
N ARG A 71 -12.33 -17.45 0.98
CA ARG A 71 -12.11 -17.44 -0.47
C ARG A 71 -13.35 -17.87 -1.24
N LEU A 72 -13.43 -17.47 -2.50
CA LEU A 72 -14.48 -17.89 -3.42
C LEU A 72 -14.02 -19.13 -4.19
N THR A 73 -14.96 -19.86 -4.79
CA THR A 73 -14.62 -20.79 -5.87
C THR A 73 -14.06 -20.03 -7.08
N GLU A 74 -13.18 -20.66 -7.86
CA GLU A 74 -12.61 -20.06 -9.09
C GLU A 74 -13.71 -19.55 -10.03
N CYS A 75 -14.78 -20.32 -10.21
CA CYS A 75 -15.88 -19.94 -11.09
C CYS A 75 -16.63 -18.69 -10.59
N ALA A 76 -16.86 -18.55 -9.28
CA ALA A 76 -17.51 -17.38 -8.70
C ALA A 76 -16.63 -16.13 -8.83
N ALA A 77 -15.33 -16.25 -8.55
CA ALA A 77 -14.36 -15.17 -8.72
C ALA A 77 -14.27 -14.71 -10.19
N LEU A 78 -14.10 -15.64 -11.13
CA LEU A 78 -14.05 -15.36 -12.56
C LEU A 78 -15.34 -14.68 -13.05
N ARG A 79 -16.51 -15.08 -12.54
CA ARG A 79 -17.79 -14.46 -12.89
C ARG A 79 -17.85 -12.99 -12.48
N ILE A 80 -17.45 -12.66 -11.24
CA ILE A 80 -17.39 -11.26 -10.78
C ILE A 80 -16.45 -10.45 -11.68
N ILE A 81 -15.24 -10.95 -11.90
CA ILE A 81 -14.19 -10.23 -12.66
C ILE A 81 -14.66 -9.97 -14.10
N LYS A 82 -15.19 -11.00 -14.78
CA LYS A 82 -15.68 -10.88 -16.17
C LYS A 82 -16.90 -9.99 -16.30
N ASN A 83 -17.86 -10.06 -15.36
CA ASN A 83 -19.04 -9.20 -15.38
C ASN A 83 -18.66 -7.73 -15.15
N GLY A 84 -17.79 -7.44 -14.18
CA GLY A 84 -17.30 -6.07 -13.98
C GLY A 84 -16.47 -5.56 -15.16
N ALA A 85 -15.60 -6.40 -15.75
CA ALA A 85 -14.85 -6.06 -16.97
C ALA A 85 -15.77 -5.69 -18.14
N THR A 86 -16.88 -6.41 -18.29
CA THR A 86 -17.88 -6.13 -19.34
C THR A 86 -18.48 -4.74 -19.18
N LEU A 87 -18.78 -4.33 -17.94
CA LEU A 87 -19.28 -2.98 -17.64
C LEU A 87 -18.22 -1.92 -17.90
N LEU A 88 -17.00 -2.12 -17.40
CA LEU A 88 -15.88 -1.18 -17.59
C LEU A 88 -15.52 -1.00 -19.08
N ARG A 89 -15.59 -2.09 -19.87
CA ARG A 89 -15.32 -2.04 -21.32
C ARG A 89 -16.32 -1.15 -22.06
N ALA A 90 -17.57 -1.12 -21.61
CA ALA A 90 -18.61 -0.29 -22.20
C ALA A 90 -18.49 1.20 -21.84
N GLU A 91 -17.68 1.55 -20.83
CA GLU A 91 -17.45 2.94 -20.45
C GLU A 91 -16.45 3.64 -21.39
N PRO A 92 -16.56 4.96 -21.59
CA PRO A 92 -15.57 5.72 -22.36
C PRO A 92 -14.24 5.84 -21.62
N THR A 93 -13.17 6.15 -22.35
CA THR A 93 -11.83 6.37 -21.76
C THR A 93 -11.80 7.58 -20.81
N LEU A 94 -12.58 8.62 -21.13
CA LEU A 94 -12.82 9.79 -20.28
C LEU A 94 -14.28 9.78 -19.79
N LEU A 95 -14.47 9.57 -18.49
CA LEU A 95 -15.79 9.59 -17.86
C LEU A 95 -16.29 11.03 -17.66
N HIS A 96 -17.61 11.21 -17.63
CA HIS A 96 -18.25 12.46 -17.20
C HIS A 96 -19.15 12.16 -16.00
N ILE A 97 -18.91 12.83 -14.87
CA ILE A 97 -19.53 12.48 -13.59
C ILE A 97 -20.03 13.74 -12.87
N ASP A 98 -21.30 13.79 -12.51
CA ASP A 98 -21.86 14.92 -11.75
C ASP A 98 -21.63 14.81 -10.24
N ALA A 99 -21.69 15.95 -9.55
CA ALA A 99 -21.70 16.04 -8.08
C ALA A 99 -23.10 15.75 -7.50
N PRO A 100 -23.23 15.25 -6.25
CA PRO A 100 -22.16 14.94 -5.29
C PRO A 100 -21.35 13.68 -5.62
N LEU A 101 -20.07 13.68 -5.26
CA LEU A 101 -19.12 12.59 -5.51
C LEU A 101 -18.13 12.45 -4.34
N THR A 102 -17.79 11.20 -4.00
CA THR A 102 -16.67 10.87 -3.12
C THR A 102 -15.51 10.33 -3.96
N ILE A 103 -14.35 10.96 -3.88
CA ILE A 103 -13.15 10.62 -4.63
C ILE A 103 -12.13 9.96 -3.70
N CYS A 104 -11.57 8.85 -4.15
CA CYS A 104 -10.64 8.00 -3.41
C CYS A 104 -9.34 7.83 -4.22
N GLY A 105 -8.19 7.94 -3.55
CA GLY A 105 -6.89 7.63 -4.14
C GLY A 105 -6.55 6.15 -4.01
N ASP A 106 -5.25 5.86 -3.92
CA ASP A 106 -4.67 4.52 -3.91
C ASP A 106 -5.18 3.66 -2.74
N ILE A 107 -5.31 2.36 -2.98
CA ILE A 107 -5.81 1.35 -2.02
C ILE A 107 -4.76 0.27 -1.72
N HIS A 108 -3.97 -0.16 -2.71
CA HIS A 108 -2.85 -1.09 -2.59
C HIS A 108 -3.14 -2.35 -1.76
N GLY A 109 -4.25 -3.04 -2.07
CA GLY A 109 -4.58 -4.30 -1.41
C GLY A 109 -4.85 -4.21 0.09
N GLN A 110 -5.14 -3.02 0.63
CA GLN A 110 -5.52 -2.83 2.04
C GLN A 110 -7.04 -2.98 2.24
N LEU A 111 -7.55 -4.22 2.13
CA LEU A 111 -8.99 -4.53 2.22
C LEU A 111 -9.68 -3.97 3.47
N TYR A 112 -9.04 -4.10 4.64
CA TYR A 112 -9.63 -3.69 5.91
C TYR A 112 -9.77 -2.17 6.00
N ASP A 113 -8.83 -1.43 5.41
CA ASP A 113 -8.92 0.01 5.27
C ASP A 113 -9.91 0.44 4.19
N LEU A 114 -10.08 -0.35 3.13
CA LEU A 114 -11.13 -0.14 2.14
C LEU A 114 -12.53 -0.27 2.78
N VAL A 115 -12.73 -1.22 3.69
CA VAL A 115 -13.97 -1.30 4.48
C VAL A 115 -14.17 -0.04 5.31
N LYS A 116 -13.11 0.44 5.98
CA LYS A 116 -13.14 1.69 6.75
C LYS A 116 -13.45 2.92 5.89
N LEU A 117 -12.91 2.96 4.68
CA LEU A 117 -13.14 4.01 3.70
C LEU A 117 -14.64 4.16 3.39
N PHE A 118 -15.38 3.05 3.25
CA PHE A 118 -16.83 3.10 3.04
C PHE A 118 -17.60 3.56 4.29
N GLU A 119 -17.13 3.26 5.50
CA GLU A 119 -17.73 3.82 6.73
C GLU A 119 -17.56 5.35 6.80
N VAL A 120 -16.42 5.87 6.34
CA VAL A 120 -16.09 7.30 6.39
C VAL A 120 -16.73 8.07 5.23
N GLY A 121 -16.75 7.49 4.04
CA GLY A 121 -17.26 8.10 2.82
C GLY A 121 -18.77 8.04 2.66
N GLY A 122 -19.40 6.96 3.13
CA GLY A 122 -20.82 6.68 2.98
C GLY A 122 -21.09 5.37 2.25
N SER A 123 -22.31 4.84 2.37
CA SER A 123 -22.65 3.59 1.69
C SER A 123 -22.66 3.78 0.17
N PRO A 124 -22.04 2.88 -0.63
CA PRO A 124 -22.16 2.91 -2.09
C PRO A 124 -23.60 2.82 -2.60
N ALA A 125 -24.54 2.32 -1.77
CA ALA A 125 -25.96 2.26 -2.11
C ALA A 125 -26.61 3.65 -2.30
N ASN A 126 -26.07 4.69 -1.65
CA ASN A 126 -26.61 6.04 -1.69
C ASN A 126 -25.54 7.13 -1.93
N THR A 127 -24.29 6.74 -2.18
CA THR A 127 -23.15 7.65 -2.36
C THR A 127 -22.46 7.33 -3.68
N ARG A 128 -22.21 8.35 -4.50
CA ARG A 128 -21.39 8.19 -5.71
C ARG A 128 -19.92 8.13 -5.37
N TYR A 129 -19.19 7.25 -6.04
CA TYR A 129 -17.77 7.01 -5.83
C TYR A 129 -16.97 7.10 -7.13
N LEU A 130 -15.79 7.71 -7.05
CA LEU A 130 -14.75 7.65 -8.05
C LEU A 130 -13.45 7.22 -7.38
N PHE A 131 -12.91 6.07 -7.78
CA PHE A 131 -11.57 5.64 -7.39
C PHE A 131 -10.57 5.95 -8.49
N LEU A 132 -9.40 6.45 -8.10
CA LEU A 132 -8.39 6.95 -9.03
C LEU A 132 -7.42 5.89 -9.54
N GLY A 133 -7.37 4.69 -8.94
CA GLY A 133 -6.49 3.60 -9.36
C GLY A 133 -5.76 2.93 -8.19
N ASP A 134 -4.82 2.06 -8.52
CA ASP A 134 -3.91 1.36 -7.60
C ASP A 134 -4.66 0.57 -6.51
N TYR A 135 -5.42 -0.42 -6.97
CA TYR A 135 -6.19 -1.33 -6.14
C TYR A 135 -5.35 -2.48 -5.57
N VAL A 136 -4.27 -2.83 -6.26
CA VAL A 136 -3.47 -4.04 -6.03
C VAL A 136 -2.01 -3.72 -5.70
N ASP A 137 -1.25 -4.80 -5.48
CA ASP A 137 0.15 -4.82 -5.04
C ASP A 137 0.38 -4.18 -3.66
N ARG A 138 1.60 -4.42 -3.13
CA ARG A 138 2.13 -3.88 -1.88
C ARG A 138 1.47 -4.47 -0.64
N GLY A 139 0.15 -4.33 -0.50
CA GLY A 139 -0.66 -5.08 0.46
C GLY A 139 -0.92 -6.52 0.03
N TYR A 140 -1.47 -7.32 0.96
CA TYR A 140 -1.68 -8.76 0.77
C TYR A 140 -3.15 -9.16 0.54
N PHE A 141 -4.05 -8.20 0.35
CA PHE A 141 -5.47 -8.44 0.10
C PHE A 141 -5.94 -7.78 -1.21
N GLY A 142 -5.09 -7.77 -2.22
CA GLY A 142 -5.36 -7.20 -3.53
C GLY A 142 -6.53 -7.90 -4.22
N ILE A 143 -6.59 -9.24 -4.20
CA ILE A 143 -7.68 -9.95 -4.90
C ILE A 143 -9.02 -9.74 -4.22
N GLU A 144 -9.07 -9.62 -2.90
CA GLU A 144 -10.27 -9.29 -2.16
C GLU A 144 -10.74 -7.86 -2.47
N CYS A 145 -9.82 -6.89 -2.57
CA CYS A 145 -10.14 -5.54 -3.06
C CYS A 145 -10.78 -5.58 -4.46
N ILE A 146 -10.18 -6.31 -5.40
CA ILE A 146 -10.73 -6.45 -6.76
C ILE A 146 -12.12 -7.09 -6.74
N LEU A 147 -12.29 -8.22 -6.07
CA LEU A 147 -13.58 -8.92 -6.01
C LEU A 147 -14.68 -8.04 -5.40
N TYR A 148 -14.35 -7.29 -4.35
CA TYR A 148 -15.31 -6.42 -3.69
C TYR A 148 -15.66 -5.17 -4.53
N LEU A 149 -14.65 -4.47 -5.07
CA LEU A 149 -14.86 -3.28 -5.91
C LEU A 149 -15.60 -3.63 -7.23
N TRP A 150 -15.28 -4.77 -7.86
CA TRP A 150 -16.00 -5.23 -9.06
C TRP A 150 -17.44 -5.61 -8.73
N SER A 151 -17.68 -6.23 -7.57
CA SER A 151 -19.05 -6.52 -7.12
C SER A 151 -19.84 -5.22 -6.89
N LEU A 152 -19.24 -4.19 -6.32
CA LEU A 152 -19.84 -2.86 -6.20
C LEU A 152 -20.10 -2.23 -7.57
N LYS A 153 -19.17 -2.34 -8.52
CA LYS A 153 -19.36 -1.87 -9.90
C LYS A 153 -20.56 -2.56 -10.59
N ILE A 154 -20.72 -3.86 -10.39
CA ILE A 154 -21.87 -4.63 -10.91
C ILE A 154 -23.19 -4.15 -10.30
N HIS A 155 -23.20 -3.82 -9.01
CA HIS A 155 -24.40 -3.32 -8.33
C HIS A 155 -24.78 -1.91 -8.76
N TYR A 156 -23.78 -1.04 -8.88
CA TYR A 156 -23.91 0.40 -8.98
C TYR A 156 -23.21 0.98 -10.22
N PRO A 157 -23.48 0.47 -11.44
CA PRO A 157 -22.69 0.81 -12.63
C PRO A 157 -22.72 2.29 -13.01
N LYS A 158 -23.76 3.02 -12.60
CA LYS A 158 -23.97 4.45 -12.90
C LYS A 158 -23.54 5.40 -11.78
N THR A 159 -23.15 4.87 -10.62
CA THR A 159 -22.79 5.66 -9.43
C THR A 159 -21.46 5.26 -8.81
N PHE A 160 -20.85 4.17 -9.28
CA PHE A 160 -19.57 3.66 -8.80
C PHE A 160 -18.59 3.54 -9.97
N PHE A 161 -17.53 4.36 -9.94
CA PHE A 161 -16.58 4.54 -11.02
C PHE A 161 -15.17 4.18 -10.57
N LEU A 162 -14.42 3.51 -11.45
CA LEU A 162 -13.08 3.00 -11.20
C LEU A 162 -12.20 3.46 -12.35
N LEU A 163 -11.10 4.16 -12.06
CA LEU A 163 -10.08 4.50 -13.03
C LEU A 163 -8.93 3.50 -12.98
N ARG A 164 -8.07 3.52 -14.00
CA ARG A 164 -6.84 2.73 -14.05
C ARG A 164 -5.73 3.48 -13.31
N GLY A 165 -5.04 2.81 -12.40
CA GLY A 165 -3.75 3.24 -11.86
C GLY A 165 -2.59 2.57 -12.59
N ASN A 166 -1.37 2.90 -12.21
CA ASN A 166 -0.19 2.31 -12.83
C ASN A 166 0.02 0.84 -12.41
N HIS A 167 -0.48 0.43 -11.24
CA HIS A 167 -0.41 -0.96 -10.78
C HIS A 167 -1.40 -1.89 -11.48
N GLU A 168 -2.42 -1.38 -12.18
CA GLU A 168 -3.35 -2.20 -12.95
C GLU A 168 -2.77 -2.60 -14.32
N CYS A 169 -1.62 -3.27 -14.29
CA CYS A 169 -0.91 -3.76 -15.46
C CYS A 169 -0.12 -5.04 -15.18
N ARG A 170 0.20 -5.80 -16.22
CA ARG A 170 0.96 -7.07 -16.11
C ARG A 170 2.38 -6.81 -15.63
N HIS A 171 3.01 -5.73 -16.10
CA HIS A 171 4.40 -5.42 -15.78
C HIS A 171 4.63 -5.24 -14.27
N LEU A 172 3.77 -4.45 -13.61
CA LEU A 172 3.90 -4.21 -12.16
C LEU A 172 3.43 -5.41 -11.35
N THR A 173 2.30 -6.01 -11.69
CA THR A 173 1.74 -7.11 -10.88
C THR A 173 2.55 -8.40 -10.97
N GLU A 174 3.33 -8.61 -12.03
CA GLU A 174 4.34 -9.68 -12.12
C GLU A 174 5.60 -9.36 -11.30
N TYR A 175 6.01 -8.09 -11.25
CA TYR A 175 7.17 -7.65 -10.47
C TYR A 175 6.89 -7.56 -8.96
N PHE A 176 5.67 -7.19 -8.57
CA PHE A 176 5.22 -7.11 -7.19
C PHE A 176 4.45 -8.38 -6.80
N THR A 177 3.50 -8.25 -5.88
CA THR A 177 2.93 -9.40 -5.16
C THR A 177 1.62 -9.90 -5.76
N PHE A 178 0.91 -9.13 -6.60
CA PHE A 178 -0.45 -9.48 -6.99
C PHE A 178 -0.55 -10.74 -7.86
N LYS A 179 0.40 -10.99 -8.77
CA LYS A 179 0.44 -12.27 -9.51
C LYS A 179 0.61 -13.45 -8.56
N GLN A 180 1.57 -13.36 -7.65
CA GLN A 180 1.81 -14.40 -6.64
C GLN A 180 0.61 -14.59 -5.71
N GLU A 181 -0.05 -13.50 -5.31
CA GLU A 181 -1.29 -13.52 -4.51
C GLU A 181 -2.37 -14.35 -5.21
N CYS A 182 -2.61 -14.08 -6.50
CA CYS A 182 -3.59 -14.81 -7.28
C CYS A 182 -3.24 -16.30 -7.39
N LEU A 183 -1.96 -16.64 -7.58
CA LEU A 183 -1.51 -18.04 -7.66
C LEU A 183 -1.65 -18.80 -6.34
N ILE A 184 -1.47 -18.13 -5.20
CA ILE A 184 -1.58 -18.74 -3.87
C ILE A 184 -3.04 -18.86 -3.41
N LYS A 185 -3.86 -17.84 -3.70
CA LYS A 185 -5.26 -17.79 -3.25
C LYS A 185 -6.23 -18.46 -4.22
N TYR A 186 -5.93 -18.39 -5.52
CA TYR A 186 -6.76 -18.88 -6.62
C TYR A 186 -5.89 -19.60 -7.66
N THR A 187 -5.83 -19.09 -8.89
CA THR A 187 -5.10 -19.67 -10.03
C THR A 187 -4.62 -18.58 -11.00
N GLU A 188 -3.74 -18.96 -11.93
CA GLU A 188 -3.28 -18.09 -13.01
C GLU A 188 -4.44 -17.59 -13.89
N LYS A 189 -5.50 -18.39 -14.07
CA LYS A 189 -6.70 -17.97 -14.82
C LYS A 189 -7.40 -16.77 -14.18
N VAL A 190 -7.43 -16.70 -12.85
CA VAL A 190 -8.00 -15.55 -12.13
C VAL A 190 -7.13 -14.32 -12.35
N TYR A 191 -5.81 -14.47 -12.30
CA TYR A 191 -4.87 -13.40 -12.61
C TYR A 191 -5.06 -12.87 -14.04
N ASP A 192 -5.09 -13.75 -15.05
CA ASP A 192 -5.28 -13.36 -16.46
C ASP A 192 -6.62 -12.67 -16.70
N ALA A 193 -7.67 -13.11 -16.00
CA ALA A 193 -8.97 -12.45 -16.01
C ALA A 193 -8.90 -11.04 -15.42
N CYS A 194 -8.16 -10.85 -14.31
CA CYS A 194 -7.90 -9.52 -13.74
C CYS A 194 -7.15 -8.64 -14.74
N MET A 195 -6.10 -9.15 -15.41
CA MET A 195 -5.34 -8.37 -16.41
C MET A 195 -6.24 -7.90 -17.56
N THR A 196 -7.10 -8.79 -18.07
CA THR A 196 -8.08 -8.44 -19.10
C THR A 196 -9.10 -7.41 -18.58
N ALA A 197 -9.49 -7.49 -17.31
CA ALA A 197 -10.38 -6.50 -16.68
C ALA A 197 -9.69 -5.15 -16.49
N PHE A 198 -8.40 -5.13 -16.16
CA PHE A 198 -7.61 -3.93 -15.98
C PHE A 198 -7.43 -3.16 -17.29
N ASP A 199 -7.27 -3.86 -18.41
CA ASP A 199 -7.25 -3.24 -19.75
C ASP A 199 -8.58 -2.52 -20.08
N CYS A 200 -9.67 -2.81 -19.36
CA CYS A 200 -10.97 -2.16 -19.58
C CYS A 200 -11.16 -0.87 -18.78
N LEU A 201 -10.35 -0.62 -17.74
CA LEU A 201 -10.51 0.51 -16.83
C LEU A 201 -10.35 1.86 -17.58
N PRO A 202 -11.30 2.80 -17.43
CA PRO A 202 -11.14 4.17 -17.91
C PRO A 202 -9.86 4.86 -17.37
N LEU A 203 -9.30 5.79 -18.13
CA LEU A 203 -8.04 6.46 -17.77
C LEU A 203 -8.25 7.77 -17.00
N ALA A 204 -9.42 8.40 -17.16
CA ALA A 204 -9.69 9.70 -16.58
C ALA A 204 -11.19 9.93 -16.36
N ALA A 205 -11.52 10.94 -15.54
CA ALA A 205 -12.87 11.46 -15.40
C ALA A 205 -12.88 12.99 -15.36
N VAL A 206 -13.93 13.60 -15.89
CA VAL A 206 -14.26 15.01 -15.68
C VAL A 206 -15.42 15.07 -14.69
N MET A 207 -15.16 15.59 -13.49
CA MET A 207 -16.17 15.80 -12.46
C MET A 207 -16.77 17.21 -12.57
N ASN A 208 -18.10 17.28 -12.67
CA ASN A 208 -18.89 18.53 -12.64
C ASN A 208 -18.41 19.58 -13.66
N ASN A 209 -17.81 19.14 -14.78
CA ASN A 209 -17.12 19.98 -15.78
C ASN A 209 -16.07 20.94 -15.20
N GLN A 210 -15.55 20.63 -14.01
CA GLN A 210 -14.67 21.50 -13.25
C GLN A 210 -13.37 20.83 -12.85
N PHE A 211 -13.33 19.51 -12.72
CA PHE A 211 -12.14 18.81 -12.25
C PHE A 211 -11.75 17.71 -13.21
N LEU A 212 -10.51 17.71 -13.67
CA LEU A 212 -9.92 16.54 -14.31
C LEU A 212 -9.42 15.61 -13.19
N CYS A 213 -9.88 14.37 -13.20
CA CYS A 213 -9.49 13.32 -12.28
C CYS A 213 -8.70 12.25 -13.04
N VAL A 214 -7.46 11.98 -12.61
CA VAL A 214 -6.53 11.02 -13.21
C VAL A 214 -5.71 10.34 -12.13
N HIS A 215 -5.06 9.22 -12.40
CA HIS A 215 -4.16 8.60 -11.42
C HIS A 215 -2.85 9.37 -11.30
N GLY A 216 -2.14 9.44 -12.42
CA GLY A 216 -0.89 10.15 -12.69
C GLY A 216 -1.09 11.67 -12.68
N GLY A 217 -1.03 12.24 -13.87
CA GLY A 217 -1.18 13.68 -14.04
C GLY A 217 -1.21 14.05 -15.51
N LEU A 218 -0.40 15.02 -15.91
CA LEU A 218 -0.39 15.54 -17.27
C LEU A 218 0.66 14.86 -18.14
N SER A 219 0.42 14.90 -19.46
CA SER A 219 1.36 14.47 -20.49
C SER A 219 1.73 15.66 -21.39
N PRO A 220 2.96 15.73 -21.91
CA PRO A 220 3.30 16.65 -22.99
C PRO A 220 2.51 16.38 -24.29
N GLU A 221 1.93 15.18 -24.46
CA GLU A 221 1.13 14.80 -25.63
C GLU A 221 -0.38 15.07 -25.44
N VAL A 222 -0.81 15.42 -24.23
CA VAL A 222 -2.22 15.66 -23.90
C VAL A 222 -2.42 17.15 -23.61
N HIS A 223 -2.96 17.86 -24.60
CA HIS A 223 -3.22 19.29 -24.49
C HIS A 223 -4.69 19.58 -24.16
N THR A 224 -5.59 18.73 -24.62
CA THR A 224 -7.04 18.87 -24.47
C THR A 224 -7.68 17.63 -23.87
N LEU A 225 -8.90 17.77 -23.35
CA LEU A 225 -9.70 16.62 -22.90
C LEU A 225 -10.04 15.64 -24.05
N ASP A 226 -10.12 16.12 -25.29
CA ASP A 226 -10.41 15.28 -26.44
C ASP A 226 -9.22 14.37 -26.80
N ASP A 227 -7.99 14.78 -26.51
CA ASP A 227 -6.80 13.92 -26.69
C ASP A 227 -6.91 12.65 -25.82
N ILE A 228 -7.42 12.79 -24.59
CA ILE A 228 -7.66 11.65 -23.69
C ILE A 228 -8.77 10.73 -24.23
N LYS A 229 -9.84 11.30 -24.78
CA LYS A 229 -10.96 10.52 -25.34
C LYS A 229 -10.54 9.62 -26.50
N GLN A 230 -9.54 10.04 -27.26
CA GLN A 230 -9.06 9.33 -28.46
C GLN A 230 -8.07 8.21 -28.16
N LEU A 231 -7.56 8.11 -26.93
CA LEU A 231 -6.65 7.04 -26.55
C LEU A 231 -7.34 5.68 -26.59
N ASP A 232 -6.75 4.75 -27.33
CA ASP A 232 -7.02 3.33 -27.15
C ASP A 232 -6.41 2.90 -25.82
N ARG A 233 -7.26 2.42 -24.91
CA ARG A 233 -6.84 2.00 -23.57
C ARG A 233 -6.79 0.49 -23.38
N PHE A 234 -7.29 -0.28 -24.36
CA PHE A 234 -7.57 -1.71 -24.24
C PHE A 234 -6.34 -2.59 -24.44
N HIS A 235 -5.23 -2.20 -23.83
CA HIS A 235 -3.96 -2.92 -23.87
C HIS A 235 -3.13 -2.61 -22.63
N GLU A 236 -2.02 -3.32 -22.49
CA GLU A 236 -1.00 -3.04 -21.47
C GLU A 236 -0.49 -1.60 -21.61
N PRO A 237 -0.36 -0.81 -20.53
CA PRO A 237 0.18 0.54 -20.63
C PRO A 237 1.57 0.53 -21.29
N PRO A 238 1.81 1.37 -22.31
CA PRO A 238 3.11 1.42 -22.97
C PRO A 238 4.17 2.00 -22.03
N ALA A 239 5.45 1.77 -22.33
CA ALA A 239 6.56 2.31 -21.53
C ALA A 239 6.69 3.85 -21.63
N TYR A 240 6.06 4.48 -22.63
CA TYR A 240 6.07 5.92 -22.89
C TYR A 240 4.80 6.35 -23.63
N GLY A 241 4.58 7.66 -23.74
CA GLY A 241 3.46 8.28 -24.43
C GLY A 241 2.30 8.64 -23.51
N ALA A 242 1.26 9.28 -24.06
CA ALA A 242 0.13 9.84 -23.32
C ALA A 242 -0.49 8.90 -22.26
N MET A 243 -0.75 7.64 -22.61
CA MET A 243 -1.33 6.67 -21.66
C MET A 243 -0.38 6.36 -20.50
N CYS A 244 0.93 6.23 -20.75
CA CYS A 244 1.92 6.07 -19.69
C CYS A 244 1.91 7.28 -18.75
N ASP A 245 1.92 8.48 -19.32
CA ASP A 245 2.00 9.72 -18.56
C ASP A 245 0.77 10.01 -17.69
N LEU A 246 -0.43 9.69 -18.19
CA LEU A 246 -1.67 9.79 -17.40
C LEU A 246 -1.66 8.89 -16.16
N LEU A 247 -0.84 7.83 -16.15
CA LEU A 247 -0.71 6.88 -15.05
C LEU A 247 0.54 7.13 -14.18
N TRP A 248 1.62 7.67 -14.73
CA TRP A 248 2.95 7.72 -14.09
C TRP A 248 3.50 9.12 -13.81
N SER A 249 2.94 10.17 -14.39
CA SER A 249 3.51 11.51 -14.20
C SER A 249 3.27 12.04 -12.78
N ASP A 250 4.21 12.87 -12.32
CA ASP A 250 4.17 13.49 -10.99
C ASP A 250 4.31 15.01 -11.10
N PRO A 251 3.81 15.79 -10.13
CA PRO A 251 4.20 17.19 -10.02
C PRO A 251 5.70 17.30 -9.69
N ALA A 252 6.37 18.34 -10.21
CA ALA A 252 7.76 18.63 -9.84
C ALA A 252 7.94 18.77 -8.32
N GLU A 253 9.11 18.42 -7.77
CA GLU A 253 9.36 18.49 -6.32
C GLU A 253 9.17 19.91 -5.76
N ASP A 254 9.60 20.92 -6.51
CA ASP A 254 9.49 22.34 -6.23
C ASP A 254 8.24 23.00 -6.83
N TYR A 255 7.20 22.21 -7.17
CA TYR A 255 5.97 22.67 -7.80
C TYR A 255 5.43 23.99 -7.22
N GLY A 256 5.33 25.00 -8.07
CA GLY A 256 4.86 26.35 -7.74
C GLY A 256 5.94 27.32 -7.24
N ASN A 257 7.16 26.84 -6.99
CA ASN A 257 8.34 27.63 -6.62
C ASN A 257 9.51 27.41 -7.60
N GLU A 258 9.22 26.95 -8.82
CA GLU A 258 10.23 26.74 -9.84
C GLU A 258 10.96 28.06 -10.15
N SER A 259 12.29 27.99 -10.33
CA SER A 259 13.16 29.17 -10.55
C SER A 259 12.57 30.17 -11.55
N GLU A 260 12.59 31.48 -11.21
CA GLU A 260 11.99 32.58 -12.00
C GLU A 260 12.40 32.59 -13.47
N SER A 261 13.57 32.05 -13.82
CA SER A 261 14.03 31.90 -15.21
C SER A 261 13.12 31.01 -16.07
N LEU A 262 12.37 30.08 -15.48
CA LEU A 262 11.37 29.23 -16.16
C LEU A 262 9.97 29.88 -16.14
N THR A 263 9.65 30.61 -15.08
CA THR A 263 8.30 31.12 -14.79
C THR A 263 7.96 32.42 -15.54
N LEU A 264 8.93 33.32 -15.72
CA LEU A 264 8.73 34.63 -16.39
C LEU A 264 8.37 34.54 -17.88
N VAL A 265 8.69 33.43 -18.55
CA VAL A 265 8.43 33.27 -19.98
C VAL A 265 7.01 32.78 -20.27
N ALA A 266 6.39 32.02 -19.34
CA ALA A 266 5.01 31.56 -19.47
C ALA A 266 4.00 32.68 -19.17
N THR A 267 4.24 33.51 -18.15
CA THR A 267 3.30 34.57 -17.73
C THR A 267 3.18 35.75 -18.68
N ARG A 268 4.18 36.00 -19.56
CA ARG A 268 4.12 37.09 -20.57
C ARG A 268 3.18 36.82 -21.75
N ARG A 269 2.66 35.59 -21.92
CA ARG A 269 1.70 35.26 -22.99
C ARG A 269 0.24 35.50 -22.62
N LEU A 270 -0.09 35.70 -21.34
CA LEU A 270 -1.48 35.82 -20.87
C LEU A 270 -2.07 37.24 -21.01
N SER A 271 -1.34 38.21 -21.59
CA SER A 271 -1.74 39.62 -21.58
C SER A 271 -1.65 40.39 -22.92
N VAL A 272 -1.51 39.72 -24.07
CA VAL A 272 -1.47 40.42 -25.38
C VAL A 272 -2.42 39.76 -26.41
N PRO A 273 -3.30 40.52 -27.10
CA PRO A 273 -4.10 39.98 -28.19
C PRO A 273 -3.24 39.69 -29.42
N ALA A 274 -3.48 38.53 -30.03
CA ALA A 274 -2.73 37.98 -31.16
C ALA A 274 -2.74 38.89 -32.39
N LYS A 275 -1.65 39.64 -32.62
CA LYS A 275 -1.21 40.12 -33.93
C LYS A 275 0.30 40.33 -33.94
N THR A 276 1.07 39.26 -34.12
CA THR A 276 2.29 39.24 -34.95
C THR A 276 2.91 37.85 -34.90
N SER A 277 3.19 37.32 -36.09
CA SER A 277 3.76 36.02 -36.38
C SER A 277 5.26 36.00 -36.12
N THR A 278 5.67 35.52 -34.94
CA THR A 278 7.00 34.95 -34.68
C THR A 278 6.91 33.98 -33.50
N ALA A 279 6.31 32.81 -33.73
CA ALA A 279 6.30 31.72 -32.77
C ALA A 279 7.66 31.02 -32.79
N THR A 280 8.61 31.50 -31.99
CA THR A 280 9.90 30.83 -31.75
C THR A 280 9.89 30.14 -30.39
N ASN A 281 9.85 28.81 -30.42
CA ASN A 281 10.38 27.82 -29.47
C ASN A 281 10.73 28.32 -28.05
N LEU A 282 9.72 28.34 -27.17
CA LEU A 282 9.99 28.04 -25.77
C LEU A 282 10.01 26.52 -25.68
N SER A 283 11.14 25.91 -25.33
CA SER A 283 11.27 24.46 -25.37
C SER A 283 10.27 23.81 -24.43
N SER A 284 9.61 22.75 -24.89
CA SER A 284 8.79 21.83 -24.08
C SER A 284 9.50 21.37 -22.78
N ALA A 285 10.84 21.46 -22.75
CA ALA A 285 11.70 21.20 -21.61
C ALA A 285 11.48 22.08 -20.37
N SER A 286 10.76 23.21 -20.46
CA SER A 286 10.42 24.03 -19.27
C SER A 286 9.11 23.63 -18.58
N LEU A 287 8.19 22.97 -19.29
CA LEU A 287 6.88 22.55 -18.77
C LEU A 287 6.91 21.13 -18.21
N PHE A 288 7.70 20.27 -18.83
CA PHE A 288 7.86 18.87 -18.47
C PHE A 288 9.34 18.52 -18.34
N LEU A 289 9.70 17.87 -17.24
CA LEU A 289 11.06 17.39 -16.97
C LEU A 289 11.04 15.86 -16.89
N PRO A 290 12.10 15.13 -17.27
CA PRO A 290 12.14 13.68 -17.10
C PRO A 290 11.93 13.28 -15.63
N ASN A 291 11.03 12.33 -15.36
CA ASN A 291 10.75 11.89 -13.99
C ASN A 291 11.83 10.90 -13.51
N GLY A 292 12.83 11.43 -12.81
CA GLY A 292 13.91 10.62 -12.25
C GLY A 292 13.47 9.65 -11.14
N THR A 293 12.35 9.94 -10.45
CA THR A 293 11.80 9.08 -9.39
C THR A 293 11.14 7.85 -9.99
N ARG A 294 10.29 8.03 -11.00
CA ARG A 294 9.58 6.93 -11.67
C ARG A 294 10.42 6.23 -12.73
N GLY A 295 11.48 6.87 -13.24
CA GLY A 295 12.36 6.32 -14.29
C GLY A 295 11.70 6.19 -15.66
N CYS A 296 10.50 6.75 -15.81
CA CYS A 296 9.68 6.84 -17.01
C CYS A 296 8.79 8.09 -16.87
N SER A 297 8.11 8.52 -17.93
CA SER A 297 7.22 9.70 -17.90
C SER A 297 7.93 10.99 -17.43
N TYR A 298 7.16 11.96 -16.93
CA TYR A 298 7.57 13.33 -16.69
C TYR A 298 7.15 13.85 -15.32
N PHE A 299 7.96 14.75 -14.78
CA PHE A 299 7.50 15.75 -13.84
C PHE A 299 6.82 16.89 -14.61
N TYR A 300 5.62 17.29 -14.22
CA TYR A 300 4.94 18.48 -14.76
C TYR A 300 5.03 19.65 -13.78
N THR A 301 5.26 20.85 -14.31
CA THR A 301 5.41 22.08 -13.51
C THR A 301 4.06 22.76 -13.24
N TYR A 302 4.07 23.72 -12.32
CA TYR A 302 2.92 24.58 -12.06
C TYR A 302 2.49 25.36 -13.30
N ALA A 303 3.44 25.77 -14.16
CA ALA A 303 3.13 26.42 -15.42
C ALA A 303 2.36 25.47 -16.37
N ALA A 304 2.77 24.21 -16.47
CA ALA A 304 2.12 23.20 -17.32
C ALA A 304 0.67 22.96 -16.88
N ILE A 305 0.44 22.80 -15.57
CA ILE A 305 -0.92 22.65 -15.03
C ILE A 305 -1.78 23.88 -15.34
N ASN A 306 -1.31 25.10 -15.08
CA ASN A 306 -2.14 26.29 -15.34
C ASN A 306 -2.47 26.45 -16.82
N GLU A 307 -1.51 26.17 -17.71
CA GLU A 307 -1.76 26.18 -19.15
C GLU A 307 -2.88 25.20 -19.53
N PHE A 308 -2.83 23.98 -18.99
CA PHE A 308 -3.86 22.96 -19.23
C PHE A 308 -5.23 23.36 -18.67
N LEU A 309 -5.27 23.88 -17.43
CA LEU A 309 -6.50 24.32 -16.77
C LEU A 309 -7.20 25.43 -17.55
N VAL A 310 -6.45 26.46 -17.96
CA VAL A 310 -6.98 27.58 -18.76
C VAL A 310 -7.47 27.10 -20.13
N ARG A 311 -6.68 26.27 -20.83
CA ARG A 311 -7.02 25.74 -22.16
C ARG A 311 -8.32 24.93 -22.14
N ASN A 312 -8.52 24.12 -21.10
CA ASN A 312 -9.65 23.20 -21.02
C ASN A 312 -10.82 23.73 -20.20
N GLN A 313 -10.72 24.94 -19.64
CA GLN A 313 -11.72 25.55 -18.76
C GLN A 313 -12.03 24.66 -17.54
N ILE A 314 -11.00 24.03 -16.98
CA ILE A 314 -11.05 23.17 -15.80
C ILE A 314 -10.51 23.97 -14.61
N LEU A 315 -11.10 23.79 -13.43
CA LEU A 315 -10.75 24.47 -12.19
C LEU A 315 -9.49 23.89 -11.54
N SER A 316 -9.35 22.56 -11.55
CA SER A 316 -8.25 21.86 -10.86
C SER A 316 -8.07 20.44 -11.38
N VAL A 317 -6.87 19.88 -11.19
CA VAL A 317 -6.59 18.46 -11.38
C VAL A 317 -6.62 17.75 -10.02
N ILE A 318 -7.34 16.63 -9.94
CA ILE A 318 -7.38 15.75 -8.76
C ILE A 318 -6.68 14.44 -9.15
N ARG A 319 -5.68 14.05 -8.37
CA ARG A 319 -4.86 12.87 -8.66
C ARG A 319 -4.47 12.05 -7.44
N ALA A 320 -3.81 10.91 -7.63
CA ALA A 320 -3.41 9.98 -6.57
C ALA A 320 -1.91 9.62 -6.59
N HIS A 321 -1.51 8.34 -6.61
CA HIS A 321 -0.16 7.78 -6.94
C HIS A 321 1.03 8.14 -6.04
N GLU A 322 0.96 9.22 -5.27
CA GLU A 322 2.02 9.63 -4.34
C GLU A 322 1.51 9.58 -2.91
N ALA A 323 2.11 8.72 -2.09
CA ALA A 323 1.84 8.66 -0.66
C ALA A 323 1.98 10.04 0.01
N GLN A 324 1.01 10.37 0.86
CA GLN A 324 0.95 11.63 1.62
C GLN A 324 0.82 11.33 3.12
N ASP A 325 1.65 11.98 3.96
CA ASP A 325 1.65 11.81 5.42
C ASP A 325 0.25 11.99 6.05
N ILE A 326 -0.50 12.98 5.57
CA ILE A 326 -1.85 13.28 6.04
C ILE A 326 -2.95 12.73 5.11
N GLY A 327 -2.60 11.91 4.12
CA GLY A 327 -3.53 11.32 3.14
C GLY A 327 -3.96 12.25 2.01
N TYR A 328 -3.53 13.51 2.01
CA TYR A 328 -3.77 14.44 0.90
C TYR A 328 -2.74 15.57 0.85
N ARG A 329 -2.62 16.23 -0.30
CA ARG A 329 -1.86 17.47 -0.50
C ARG A 329 -2.60 18.41 -1.43
N MET A 330 -2.75 19.66 -1.03
CA MET A 330 -3.23 20.74 -1.89
C MET A 330 -2.04 21.58 -2.33
N TYR A 331 -1.88 21.75 -3.64
CA TYR A 331 -0.75 22.48 -4.21
C TYR A 331 -1.07 23.97 -4.37
N LYS A 332 -0.12 24.71 -4.96
CA LYS A 332 -0.26 26.15 -5.22
C LYS A 332 -1.58 26.46 -5.93
N LYS A 333 -2.22 27.56 -5.52
CA LYS A 333 -3.51 27.99 -6.04
C LYS A 333 -3.36 28.70 -7.38
N SER A 334 -4.25 28.41 -8.34
CA SER A 334 -4.32 29.17 -9.59
C SER A 334 -4.57 30.65 -9.27
N PRO A 335 -3.86 31.60 -9.93
CA PRO A 335 -4.05 33.02 -9.67
C PRO A 335 -5.44 33.52 -10.08
N GLU A 336 -6.03 32.92 -11.12
CA GLU A 336 -7.32 33.32 -11.69
C GLU A 336 -8.48 32.92 -10.78
N THR A 337 -8.40 31.73 -10.17
CA THR A 337 -9.52 31.13 -9.43
C THR A 337 -9.33 31.18 -7.90
N GLY A 338 -8.10 31.31 -7.43
CA GLY A 338 -7.75 31.20 -6.01
C GLY A 338 -7.97 29.79 -5.43
N PHE A 339 -8.25 28.80 -6.28
CA PHE A 339 -8.44 27.39 -5.91
C PHE A 339 -7.15 26.59 -6.15
N PRO A 340 -6.84 25.55 -5.34
CA PRO A 340 -5.67 24.70 -5.57
C PRO A 340 -5.62 24.17 -7.01
N SER A 341 -4.53 24.43 -7.75
CA SER A 341 -4.44 23.99 -9.15
C SER A 341 -4.35 22.47 -9.28
N LEU A 342 -3.84 21.80 -8.24
CA LEU A 342 -3.64 20.37 -8.15
C LEU A 342 -3.95 19.90 -6.72
N ILE A 343 -4.56 18.72 -6.62
CA ILE A 343 -4.83 18.02 -5.36
C ILE A 343 -4.40 16.57 -5.50
N THR A 344 -3.53 16.10 -4.60
CA THR A 344 -3.19 14.68 -4.46
C THR A 344 -3.99 14.07 -3.32
N LEU A 345 -4.62 12.93 -3.55
CA LEU A 345 -5.34 12.11 -2.57
C LEU A 345 -4.65 10.76 -2.42
N PHE A 346 -4.58 10.24 -1.20
CA PHE A 346 -4.01 8.93 -0.93
C PHE A 346 -4.86 8.22 0.12
N SER A 347 -5.41 7.06 -0.24
CA SER A 347 -6.45 6.39 0.53
C SER A 347 -5.99 5.11 1.25
N ALA A 348 -4.68 4.83 1.25
CA ALA A 348 -4.05 3.74 2.00
C ALA A 348 -3.35 4.25 3.28
N PRO A 349 -3.96 4.11 4.47
CA PRO A 349 -3.35 4.57 5.72
C PRO A 349 -2.29 3.57 6.20
N ASN A 350 -1.29 4.04 6.97
CA ASN A 350 -0.14 3.23 7.39
C ASN A 350 0.41 2.36 6.26
N TYR A 351 0.63 2.97 5.11
CA TYR A 351 1.01 2.27 3.88
C TYR A 351 2.22 1.36 4.10
N CYS A 352 2.16 0.16 3.50
CA CYS A 352 3.15 -0.92 3.69
C CYS A 352 3.43 -1.28 5.17
N ASP A 353 2.49 -1.01 6.08
CA ASP A 353 2.60 -1.17 7.54
C ASP A 353 3.69 -0.33 8.25
N VAL A 354 4.38 0.54 7.53
CA VAL A 354 5.60 1.20 8.01
C VAL A 354 5.56 2.72 7.93
N TYR A 355 4.81 3.27 6.97
CA TYR A 355 4.75 4.72 6.71
C TYR A 355 4.08 5.51 7.82
N GLN A 356 3.12 4.91 8.55
CA GLN A 356 2.33 5.56 9.61
C GLN A 356 1.56 6.81 9.16
N ASN A 357 1.32 6.96 7.86
CA ASN A 357 0.51 8.04 7.31
C ASN A 357 -0.98 7.85 7.61
N LYS A 358 -1.73 8.95 7.55
CA LYS A 358 -3.19 8.90 7.42
C LYS A 358 -3.59 8.65 5.97
N ALA A 359 -4.80 8.19 5.78
CA ALA A 359 -5.48 8.22 4.49
C ALA A 359 -6.50 9.35 4.45
N ALA A 360 -6.90 9.75 3.25
CA ALA A 360 -8.02 10.66 3.06
C ALA A 360 -8.87 10.30 1.85
N ILE A 361 -10.12 10.76 1.89
CA ILE A 361 -11.04 10.83 0.76
C ILE A 361 -11.53 12.27 0.60
N MET A 362 -11.91 12.64 -0.62
CA MET A 362 -12.49 13.94 -0.92
C MET A 362 -13.98 13.80 -1.21
N LYS A 363 -14.82 14.47 -0.41
CA LYS A 363 -16.25 14.59 -0.67
C LYS A 363 -16.52 15.95 -1.31
N TYR A 364 -17.09 15.95 -2.51
CA TYR A 364 -17.56 17.15 -3.18
C TYR A 364 -19.08 17.15 -3.22
N GLU A 365 -19.70 18.10 -2.53
CA GLU A 365 -21.16 18.24 -2.44
C GLU A 365 -21.50 19.72 -2.18
N ASN A 366 -22.59 20.22 -2.76
CA ASN A 366 -23.04 21.61 -2.58
C ASN A 366 -21.96 22.66 -2.85
N ASN A 367 -21.12 22.43 -3.87
CA ASN A 367 -19.95 23.25 -4.22
C ASN A 367 -18.89 23.36 -3.10
N VAL A 368 -18.91 22.46 -2.12
CA VAL A 368 -17.95 22.40 -1.02
C VAL A 368 -17.09 21.15 -1.16
N VAL A 369 -15.78 21.36 -1.10
CA VAL A 369 -14.79 20.29 -0.97
C VAL A 369 -14.55 20.01 0.50
N ASN A 370 -14.81 18.78 0.93
CA ASN A 370 -14.55 18.31 2.29
C ASN A 370 -13.58 17.12 2.24
N ILE A 371 -12.43 17.25 2.88
CA ILE A 371 -11.45 16.16 3.01
C ILE A 371 -11.71 15.43 4.31
N ARG A 372 -12.02 14.14 4.22
CA ARG A 372 -12.18 13.26 5.39
C ARG A 372 -10.97 12.36 5.52
N GLN A 373 -10.26 12.50 6.63
CA GLN A 373 -9.09 11.68 6.94
C GLN A 373 -9.48 10.49 7.83
N PHE A 374 -8.76 9.38 7.70
CA PHE A 374 -8.92 8.21 8.56
C PHE A 374 -7.58 7.51 8.81
N ASN A 375 -7.54 6.72 9.88
CA ASN A 375 -6.37 5.92 10.27
C ASN A 375 -6.55 4.48 9.79
N TYR A 376 -5.45 3.72 9.87
CA TYR A 376 -5.44 2.30 9.50
C TYR A 376 -6.29 1.46 10.45
N SER A 377 -6.71 0.31 9.92
CA SER A 377 -7.44 -0.75 10.61
C SER A 377 -6.53 -1.97 10.75
N PRO A 378 -6.58 -2.71 11.86
CA PRO A 378 -5.85 -3.97 11.98
C PRO A 378 -6.28 -4.94 10.89
N HIS A 379 -5.33 -5.70 10.36
CA HIS A 379 -5.57 -6.77 9.40
C HIS A 379 -4.80 -8.04 9.80
N PRO A 380 -5.20 -9.22 9.28
CA PRO A 380 -4.46 -10.46 9.45
C PRO A 380 -3.05 -10.37 8.89
N TYR A 381 -2.14 -11.08 9.54
CA TYR A 381 -0.73 -11.11 9.18
C TYR A 381 -0.46 -12.17 8.12
N TRP A 382 0.27 -11.77 7.09
CA TRP A 382 0.85 -12.67 6.09
C TRP A 382 2.36 -12.55 6.12
N LEU A 383 3.05 -13.70 6.02
CA LEU A 383 4.49 -13.70 5.77
C LEU A 383 4.77 -13.12 4.37
N PRO A 384 5.93 -12.46 4.17
CA PRO A 384 6.29 -11.90 2.88
C PRO A 384 6.17 -12.90 1.73
N ASN A 385 5.61 -12.42 0.61
CA ASN A 385 5.32 -13.20 -0.60
C ASN A 385 4.45 -14.44 -0.35
N PHE A 386 3.55 -14.37 0.64
CA PHE A 386 2.62 -15.44 0.99
C PHE A 386 3.31 -16.77 1.35
N MET A 387 4.52 -16.69 1.90
CA MET A 387 5.28 -17.86 2.30
C MET A 387 4.56 -18.62 3.42
N ASN A 388 4.50 -19.95 3.32
CA ASN A 388 4.00 -20.76 4.44
C ASN A 388 5.06 -20.90 5.54
N VAL A 389 4.60 -21.23 6.76
CA VAL A 389 5.46 -21.32 7.94
C VAL A 389 6.56 -22.37 7.80
N PHE A 390 6.33 -23.48 7.10
CA PHE A 390 7.36 -24.50 6.89
C PHE A 390 8.50 -23.98 6.01
N SER A 391 8.17 -23.38 4.87
CA SER A 391 9.17 -22.77 3.99
C SER A 391 9.98 -21.71 4.71
N TRP A 392 9.34 -20.94 5.61
CA TRP A 392 10.01 -19.91 6.40
C TRP A 392 10.92 -20.49 7.50
N SER A 393 10.44 -21.49 8.25
CA SER A 393 11.14 -22.00 9.45
C SER A 393 12.14 -23.10 9.16
N LEU A 394 12.01 -23.83 8.04
CA LEU A 394 12.85 -25.00 7.75
C LEU A 394 14.36 -24.66 7.70
N PRO A 395 14.81 -23.52 7.11
CA PRO A 395 16.21 -23.12 7.19
C PRO A 395 16.71 -22.95 8.62
N PHE A 396 15.90 -22.33 9.49
CA PHE A 396 16.21 -22.14 10.90
C PHE A 396 16.32 -23.47 11.64
N VAL A 397 15.35 -24.38 11.45
CA VAL A 397 15.35 -25.70 12.09
C VAL A 397 16.58 -26.49 11.66
N GLY A 398 16.92 -26.48 10.37
CA GLY A 398 18.11 -27.14 9.84
C GLY A 398 19.40 -26.61 10.46
N GLU A 399 19.53 -25.29 10.63
CA GLU A 399 20.67 -24.66 11.30
C GLU A 399 20.80 -25.16 12.74
N LYS A 400 19.70 -25.08 13.52
CA LYS A 400 19.74 -25.42 14.95
C LYS A 400 19.99 -26.89 15.21
N ILE A 401 19.41 -27.79 14.41
CA ILE A 401 19.72 -29.22 14.51
C ILE A 401 21.20 -29.45 14.19
N SER A 402 21.73 -28.80 13.14
CA SER A 402 23.13 -28.95 12.77
C SER A 402 24.08 -28.40 13.84
N ASP A 403 23.75 -27.26 14.46
CA ASP A 403 24.51 -26.67 15.58
C ASP A 403 24.51 -27.59 16.81
N VAL A 404 23.35 -28.17 17.16
CA VAL A 404 23.25 -29.16 18.24
C VAL A 404 24.10 -30.39 17.94
N LEU A 405 24.04 -30.92 16.71
CA LEU A 405 24.85 -32.06 16.31
C LEU A 405 26.35 -31.76 16.35
N LEU A 406 26.77 -30.57 15.89
CA LEU A 406 28.17 -30.13 15.99
C LEU A 406 28.62 -30.05 17.45
N LYS A 407 27.81 -29.46 18.32
CA LYS A 407 28.11 -29.37 19.75
C LYS A 407 28.24 -30.75 20.38
N ILE A 408 27.33 -31.68 20.09
CA ILE A 408 27.39 -33.07 20.56
C ILE A 408 28.66 -33.76 20.06
N LEU A 409 28.99 -33.63 18.78
CA LEU A 409 30.20 -34.22 18.21
C LEU A 409 31.48 -33.63 18.79
N ASN A 410 31.44 -32.37 19.24
CA ASN A 410 32.55 -31.68 19.89
C ASN A 410 32.59 -31.89 21.43
N ILE A 411 31.67 -32.69 22.02
CA ILE A 411 31.74 -33.04 23.45
C ILE A 411 32.96 -33.91 23.73
N CYS A 412 33.32 -34.83 22.84
CA CYS A 412 34.54 -35.60 22.98
C CYS A 412 35.74 -34.71 22.69
N THR A 413 36.43 -34.29 23.75
CA THR A 413 37.70 -33.56 23.63
C THR A 413 38.79 -34.50 23.10
N ASP A 414 39.79 -33.96 22.40
CA ASP A 414 40.96 -34.73 21.95
C ASP A 414 41.66 -35.46 23.13
N GLN A 415 41.49 -34.91 24.35
CA GLN A 415 42.05 -35.42 25.59
C GLN A 415 41.25 -36.63 26.15
N GLU A 416 39.92 -36.59 26.15
CA GLU A 416 39.08 -37.75 26.51
C GLU A 416 39.18 -38.89 25.48
N LEU A 417 39.36 -38.56 24.19
CA LEU A 417 39.67 -39.54 23.14
C LEU A 417 41.03 -40.21 23.38
N ALA A 418 42.03 -39.46 23.86
CA ALA A 418 43.36 -39.99 24.17
C ALA A 418 43.36 -40.89 25.43
N GLU A 419 42.60 -40.53 26.47
CA GLU A 419 42.44 -41.36 27.68
C GLU A 419 41.65 -42.67 27.38
N TYR A 420 40.65 -42.61 26.50
CA TYR A 420 39.95 -43.81 26.01
C TYR A 420 40.85 -44.70 25.13
N ASP A 421 41.75 -44.12 24.34
CA ASP A 421 42.75 -44.83 23.53
C ASP A 421 43.74 -45.60 24.40
N GLU A 422 44.18 -45.06 25.54
CA GLU A 422 45.03 -45.80 26.51
C GLU A 422 44.32 -47.03 27.09
N HIS A 423 43.00 -46.96 27.30
CA HIS A 423 42.23 -48.08 27.84
C HIS A 423 41.86 -49.14 26.77
N ILE A 424 41.75 -48.75 25.49
CA ILE A 424 41.49 -49.67 24.36
C ILE A 424 42.79 -50.27 23.78
N ASN A 425 43.95 -49.64 24.01
CA ASN A 425 45.26 -50.14 23.58
C ASN A 425 45.59 -51.56 24.09
N SER A 426 44.81 -52.12 25.02
CA SER A 426 44.95 -53.52 25.44
C SER A 426 44.19 -54.54 24.57
N LEU A 427 43.29 -54.16 23.65
CA LEU A 427 42.40 -55.14 22.97
C LEU A 427 42.09 -54.97 21.46
N ILE A 428 42.50 -53.92 20.71
CA ILE A 428 42.22 -53.81 19.25
C ILE A 428 43.39 -53.19 18.44
N GLU A 429 43.62 -53.67 17.21
CA GLU A 429 44.65 -53.16 16.26
C GLU A 429 44.50 -51.66 15.92
N ARG A 430 45.57 -50.89 16.14
CA ARG A 430 45.69 -49.43 15.89
C ARG A 430 45.13 -48.93 14.55
N SER A 431 45.14 -49.77 13.51
CA SER A 431 44.60 -49.48 12.18
C SER A 431 43.09 -49.15 12.21
N GLN A 432 42.30 -49.93 12.96
CA GLN A 432 40.85 -49.76 13.03
C GLN A 432 40.45 -48.50 13.80
N ILE A 433 41.23 -48.11 14.80
CA ILE A 433 41.01 -46.91 15.62
C ILE A 433 41.25 -45.66 14.78
N GLU A 434 42.36 -45.58 14.04
CA GLU A 434 42.65 -44.45 13.15
C GLU A 434 41.62 -44.33 12.02
N GLN A 435 41.16 -45.45 11.47
CA GLN A 435 40.08 -45.46 10.47
C GLN A 435 38.76 -44.91 11.04
N ARG A 436 38.46 -45.22 12.31
CA ARG A 436 37.26 -44.74 13.01
C ARG A 436 37.37 -43.25 13.38
N LYS A 437 38.57 -42.77 13.76
CA LYS A 437 38.85 -41.33 13.95
C LYS A 437 38.67 -40.54 12.67
N GLU A 438 39.16 -41.05 11.53
CA GLU A 438 38.96 -40.36 10.25
C GLU A 438 37.48 -40.36 9.81
N GLN A 439 36.74 -41.44 10.08
CA GLN A 439 35.29 -41.45 9.85
C GLN A 439 34.55 -40.41 10.70
N ILE A 440 34.95 -40.21 11.96
CA ILE A 440 34.38 -39.19 12.85
C ILE A 440 34.74 -37.78 12.35
N ARG A 441 36.02 -37.53 12.01
CA ARG A 441 36.45 -36.25 11.41
C ARG A 441 35.72 -35.93 10.11
N SER A 442 35.50 -36.94 9.26
CA SER A 442 34.73 -36.81 8.02
C SER A 442 33.27 -36.44 8.31
N LYS A 443 32.62 -37.11 9.27
CA LYS A 443 31.25 -36.78 9.72
C LYS A 443 31.16 -35.36 10.28
N ILE A 444 32.09 -34.93 11.15
CA ILE A 444 32.16 -33.56 11.67
C ILE A 444 32.29 -32.55 10.52
N ARG A 445 33.15 -32.83 9.53
CA ARG A 445 33.36 -31.96 8.37
C ARG A 445 32.10 -31.83 7.51
N VAL A 446 31.34 -32.90 7.33
CA VAL A 446 30.06 -32.89 6.60
C VAL A 446 28.99 -32.10 7.37
N VAL A 447 28.82 -32.36 8.67
CA VAL A 447 27.87 -31.62 9.51
C VAL A 447 28.25 -30.14 9.57
N GLY A 448 29.54 -29.81 9.64
CA GLY A 448 30.03 -28.43 9.60
C GLY A 448 29.70 -27.70 8.31
N LYS A 449 29.79 -28.39 7.15
CA LYS A 449 29.36 -27.82 5.86
C LYS A 449 27.85 -27.58 5.84
N VAL A 450 27.06 -28.55 6.29
CA VAL A 450 25.59 -28.46 6.34
C VAL A 450 25.13 -27.33 7.28
N ALA A 451 25.76 -27.21 8.46
CA ALA A 451 25.49 -26.12 9.40
C ALA A 451 25.75 -24.75 8.77
N LYS A 452 26.88 -24.59 8.08
CA LYS A 452 27.22 -23.34 7.38
C LYS A 452 26.21 -23.00 6.28
N THR A 453 25.76 -23.98 5.50
CA THR A 453 24.73 -23.79 4.48
C THR A 453 23.41 -23.32 5.11
N TYR A 454 22.94 -23.97 6.17
CA TYR A 454 21.70 -23.57 6.84
C TYR A 454 21.79 -22.21 7.54
N GLN A 455 22.94 -21.88 8.13
CA GLN A 455 23.19 -20.57 8.71
C GLN A 455 23.03 -19.47 7.64
N THR A 456 23.69 -19.62 6.49
CA THR A 456 23.55 -18.68 5.38
C THR A 456 22.09 -18.60 4.90
N LEU A 457 21.41 -19.72 4.69
CA LEU A 457 20.01 -19.73 4.26
C LEU A 457 19.09 -19.01 5.26
N ARG A 458 19.35 -19.12 6.57
CA ARG A 458 18.56 -18.42 7.59
C ARG A 458 18.85 -16.93 7.62
N GLU A 459 20.12 -16.52 7.66
CA GLU A 459 20.50 -15.10 7.65
C GLU A 459 19.88 -14.40 6.43
N LEU A 460 19.87 -15.09 5.28
CA LEU A 460 19.18 -14.64 4.08
C LEU A 460 17.66 -14.57 4.26
N SER A 461 17.03 -15.60 4.83
CA SER A 461 15.59 -15.61 5.12
C SER A 461 15.17 -14.46 6.03
N GLU A 462 15.91 -14.20 7.11
CA GLU A 462 15.63 -13.12 8.07
C GLU A 462 15.80 -11.73 7.44
N ASN A 463 16.87 -11.54 6.65
CA ASN A 463 17.11 -10.27 5.94
C ASN A 463 16.04 -10.01 4.88
N VAL A 464 15.64 -11.04 4.13
CA VAL A 464 14.56 -10.95 3.13
C VAL A 464 13.22 -10.63 3.80
N VAL A 465 12.90 -11.26 4.93
CA VAL A 465 11.66 -10.98 5.67
C VAL A 465 11.64 -9.54 6.19
N THR A 466 12.76 -9.08 6.75
CA THR A 466 12.91 -7.72 7.28
C THR A 466 12.77 -6.67 6.18
N LEU A 467 13.49 -6.86 5.07
CA LEU A 467 13.44 -5.95 3.92
C LEU A 467 12.08 -5.98 3.24
N ARG A 468 11.50 -7.15 2.96
CA ARG A 468 10.19 -7.22 2.28
C ARG A 468 9.04 -6.73 3.15
N GLY A 469 9.16 -6.83 4.47
CA GLY A 469 8.24 -6.18 5.40
C GLY A 469 8.34 -4.65 5.41
N LEU A 470 9.40 -4.09 4.80
CA LEU A 470 9.63 -2.65 4.68
C LEU A 470 9.40 -2.14 3.26
N THR A 471 9.71 -2.97 2.27
CA THR A 471 9.71 -2.68 0.84
C THR A 471 9.21 -3.92 0.08
N PRO A 472 7.89 -4.11 -0.10
CA PRO A 472 7.34 -5.28 -0.77
C PRO A 472 7.72 -5.25 -2.27
N SER A 473 8.80 -5.93 -2.66
CA SER A 473 9.25 -6.07 -4.07
C SER A 473 9.89 -7.44 -4.32
N ASN A 474 9.67 -8.00 -5.52
CA ASN A 474 10.32 -9.24 -5.93
C ASN A 474 11.75 -9.03 -6.47
N SER A 475 12.26 -7.80 -6.62
CA SER A 475 13.65 -7.57 -7.10
C SER A 475 14.73 -8.11 -6.17
N ILE A 476 14.38 -8.42 -4.91
CA ILE A 476 15.31 -9.00 -3.94
C ILE A 476 15.42 -10.51 -4.21
N THR A 477 15.97 -10.86 -5.39
CA THR A 477 16.24 -12.23 -5.82
C THR A 477 17.73 -12.58 -5.82
N GLU A 478 18.62 -11.58 -5.90
CA GLU A 478 20.07 -11.82 -5.98
C GLU A 478 20.81 -11.42 -4.69
N ILE A 479 21.38 -12.45 -4.07
CA ILE A 479 22.09 -12.44 -2.80
C ILE A 479 23.41 -11.66 -2.92
N ASN A 480 23.49 -10.45 -2.36
CA ASN A 480 24.74 -9.70 -2.24
C ASN A 480 24.89 -9.08 -0.84
N LYS A 481 26.14 -8.79 -0.43
CA LYS A 481 26.47 -8.14 0.87
C LYS A 481 25.69 -6.84 1.11
N ASP A 482 25.32 -6.15 0.03
CA ASP A 482 24.54 -4.91 0.06
C ASP A 482 23.15 -5.09 0.69
N ILE A 483 22.52 -6.27 0.55
CA ILE A 483 21.21 -6.58 1.16
C ILE A 483 21.29 -6.52 2.68
N THR A 484 22.40 -6.96 3.27
CA THR A 484 22.58 -6.98 4.73
C THR A 484 22.69 -5.56 5.28
N GLU A 485 23.46 -4.68 4.60
CA GLU A 485 23.58 -3.27 4.98
C GLU A 485 22.23 -2.54 4.82
N GLU A 486 21.50 -2.79 3.73
CA GLU A 486 20.17 -2.21 3.53
C GLU A 486 19.17 -2.66 4.60
N ALA A 487 19.16 -3.94 4.95
CA ALA A 487 18.31 -4.49 6.00
C ALA A 487 18.63 -3.87 7.36
N GLU A 488 19.91 -3.70 7.67
CA GLU A 488 20.37 -3.11 8.93
C GLU A 488 20.02 -1.62 9.02
N VAL A 489 20.21 -0.86 7.94
CA VAL A 489 19.83 0.55 7.87
C VAL A 489 18.31 0.71 7.98
N ALA A 490 17.52 -0.10 7.29
CA ALA A 490 16.08 -0.04 7.34
C ALA A 490 15.54 -0.43 8.75
N ALA A 491 16.12 -1.47 9.37
CA ALA A 491 15.84 -1.83 10.75
C ALA A 491 16.24 -0.73 11.74
N SER A 492 17.35 -0.01 11.49
CA SER A 492 17.77 1.11 12.31
C SER A 492 16.77 2.27 12.26
N ILE A 493 16.22 2.60 11.08
CA ILE A 493 15.21 3.65 10.90
C ILE A 493 13.92 3.31 11.66
N LEU A 494 13.52 2.04 11.71
CA LEU A 494 12.37 1.58 12.48
C LEU A 494 12.60 1.63 14.00
N ARG A 495 13.82 1.27 14.44
CA ARG A 495 14.21 1.25 15.86
C ARG A 495 14.47 2.65 16.41
N GLU A 496 14.92 3.57 15.55
CA GLU A 496 15.14 4.96 15.91
C GLU A 496 13.80 5.61 16.28
N LYS A 497 13.72 6.16 17.50
CA LYS A 497 12.61 7.05 17.86
C LYS A 497 12.77 8.33 17.04
N ALA A 498 12.18 8.38 15.86
CA ALA A 498 12.15 9.58 15.04
C ALA A 498 11.64 10.76 15.88
N LYS A 499 12.26 11.94 15.72
CA LYS A 499 11.92 13.12 16.52
C LYS A 499 10.49 13.61 16.22
N SER A 500 9.94 13.26 15.04
CA SER A 500 8.56 13.52 14.66
C SER A 500 8.00 12.48 13.65
N PRO A 501 6.66 12.29 13.58
CA PRO A 501 6.01 11.46 12.56
C PRO A 501 6.38 11.85 11.12
N LYS A 502 6.49 13.15 10.84
CA LYS A 502 6.84 13.66 9.51
C LYS A 502 8.25 13.25 9.07
N GLU A 503 9.21 13.25 10.00
CA GLU A 503 10.57 12.79 9.71
C GLU A 503 10.60 11.29 9.40
N ARG A 504 9.84 10.49 10.15
CA ARG A 504 9.68 9.05 9.89
C ARG A 504 9.09 8.80 8.51
N PHE A 505 7.99 9.46 8.16
CA PHE A 505 7.34 9.35 6.86
C PHE A 505 8.34 9.62 5.72
N SER A 506 9.12 10.70 5.81
CA SER A 506 10.14 11.02 4.80
C SER A 506 11.23 9.96 4.70
N LYS A 507 11.74 9.45 5.82
CA LYS A 507 12.76 8.38 5.83
C LYS A 507 12.23 7.09 5.18
N VAL A 508 11.01 6.69 5.52
CA VAL A 508 10.37 5.51 4.93
C VAL A 508 10.12 5.69 3.43
N LYS A 509 9.65 6.88 3.00
CA LYS A 509 9.49 7.20 1.58
C LYS A 509 10.80 7.07 0.78
N ILE A 510 11.94 7.43 1.39
CA ILE A 510 13.27 7.27 0.76
C ILE A 510 13.66 5.80 0.65
N LEU A 511 13.43 4.99 1.70
CA LEU A 511 13.69 3.55 1.66
C LEU A 511 12.89 2.85 0.56
N ASP A 512 11.65 3.29 0.37
CA ASP A 512 10.72 2.70 -0.59
C ASP A 512 10.83 3.26 -2.01
N GLN A 513 11.67 4.29 -2.22
CA GLN A 513 11.80 4.99 -3.50
C GLN A 513 12.11 4.06 -4.69
N ALA A 514 12.82 2.95 -4.46
CA ALA A 514 13.11 1.98 -5.51
C ALA A 514 11.84 1.27 -6.03
N ASN A 515 10.85 1.05 -5.17
CA ASN A 515 9.58 0.42 -5.52
C ASN A 515 8.58 1.40 -6.13
N GLU A 516 8.83 2.69 -5.98
CA GLU A 516 8.07 3.75 -6.64
C GLU A 516 8.47 3.93 -8.10
N ARG A 517 9.56 3.28 -8.55
CA ARG A 517 10.07 3.32 -9.92
C ARG A 517 9.40 2.26 -10.79
N MET A 518 9.22 2.55 -12.08
CA MET A 518 8.86 1.54 -13.07
C MET A 518 9.91 0.40 -13.06
N PRO A 519 9.49 -0.87 -12.91
CA PRO A 519 10.40 -1.99 -12.93
C PRO A 519 11.17 -2.08 -14.26
N PRO A 520 12.41 -2.60 -14.25
CA PRO A 520 13.17 -2.79 -15.48
C PRO A 520 12.46 -3.77 -16.43
N SER A 521 12.52 -3.50 -17.73
CA SER A 521 12.07 -4.45 -18.74
C SER A 521 12.96 -5.69 -18.74
N ARG A 522 12.42 -6.87 -19.11
CA ARG A 522 13.18 -8.13 -19.20
C ARG A 522 14.44 -8.03 -20.08
N THR A 523 14.54 -7.02 -20.96
CA THR A 523 15.68 -6.77 -21.85
C THR A 523 16.78 -5.86 -21.28
N THR A 524 16.56 -5.16 -20.16
CA THR A 524 17.50 -4.15 -19.62
C THR A 524 18.04 -4.57 -18.25
N ASN A 525 18.76 -5.67 -18.18
CA ASN A 525 19.43 -6.16 -16.95
C ASN A 525 20.89 -5.67 -16.82
N ILE A 526 21.19 -4.44 -17.25
CA ILE A 526 22.55 -3.91 -17.22
C ILE A 526 22.51 -2.43 -16.81
N LEU A 527 22.70 -2.17 -15.52
CA LEU A 527 23.37 -1.00 -14.89
C LEU A 527 22.83 -0.81 -13.46
N GLY A 528 23.65 -1.18 -12.47
CA GLY A 528 23.34 -0.98 -11.05
C GLY A 528 23.23 0.49 -10.70
N GLY A 529 22.12 0.89 -10.09
CA GLY A 529 21.93 2.23 -9.53
C GLY A 529 22.69 2.42 -8.20
N PRO A 530 22.78 3.66 -7.69
CA PRO A 530 23.45 3.95 -6.41
C PRO A 530 22.74 3.25 -5.25
N SER A 531 23.52 2.80 -4.26
CA SER A 531 23.02 2.02 -3.11
C SER A 531 22.10 2.86 -2.22
N VAL A 532 21.18 2.21 -1.50
CA VAL A 532 20.25 2.91 -0.60
C VAL A 532 20.99 3.69 0.50
N ALA A 533 22.14 3.21 0.97
CA ALA A 533 23.01 3.91 1.91
C ALA A 533 23.50 5.28 1.39
N GLU A 534 23.85 5.36 0.10
CA GLU A 534 24.23 6.63 -0.54
C GLU A 534 23.05 7.61 -0.64
N ARG A 535 21.84 7.10 -0.90
CA ARG A 535 20.62 7.92 -0.99
C ARG A 535 20.25 8.52 0.37
N ILE A 536 20.32 7.72 1.44
CA ILE A 536 20.04 8.16 2.81
C ILE A 536 21.03 9.25 3.23
N LYS A 537 22.32 9.07 2.94
CA LYS A 537 23.36 10.04 3.27
C LYS A 537 23.14 11.40 2.59
N ARG A 538 22.68 11.39 1.33
CA ARG A 538 22.30 12.61 0.59
C ARG A 538 21.07 13.30 1.20
N ALA A 539 20.07 12.55 1.61
CA ALA A 539 18.86 13.10 2.23
C ALA A 539 19.12 13.71 3.61
N SER A 540 19.95 13.08 4.45
CA SER A 540 20.36 13.65 5.74
C SER A 540 21.11 14.99 5.61
N ASN A 541 21.81 15.19 4.49
CA ASN A 541 22.48 16.47 4.19
C ASN A 541 21.51 17.53 3.65
N ALA A 542 20.39 17.13 3.04
CA ALA A 542 19.36 18.05 2.55
C ALA A 542 18.44 18.60 3.66
N THR A 543 18.42 17.96 4.84
CA THR A 543 17.66 18.40 6.02
C THR A 543 18.34 19.46 6.90
N GLN A 544 19.52 19.97 6.54
CA GLN A 544 20.05 21.16 7.19
C GLN A 544 19.28 22.40 6.69
N PRO A 545 18.64 23.19 7.58
CA PRO A 545 17.95 24.40 7.16
C PRO A 545 18.95 25.37 6.53
N ALA A 546 18.58 25.93 5.39
CA ALA A 546 19.25 27.06 4.77
C ALA A 546 19.11 28.31 5.66
N GLU A 547 19.91 28.38 6.73
CA GLU A 547 19.99 29.53 7.65
C GLU A 547 21.08 30.54 7.25
N ALA A 548 21.82 30.28 6.16
CA ALA A 548 22.89 31.14 5.69
C ALA A 548 22.46 32.03 4.50
N LEU A 549 21.41 32.85 4.66
CA LEU A 549 21.14 34.03 3.81
C LEU A 549 20.00 34.89 4.42
N LYS A 550 20.22 35.40 5.64
CA LYS A 550 19.47 36.53 6.19
C LYS A 550 20.45 37.58 6.69
N LYS A 551 20.94 38.41 5.77
CA LYS A 551 21.38 39.76 6.09
C LYS A 551 20.97 40.69 4.94
N GLU A 552 20.33 41.79 5.36
CA GLU A 552 20.10 43.05 4.65
C GLU A 552 18.73 43.34 3.99
N MET A 553 17.96 44.16 4.73
CA MET A 553 17.12 45.30 4.29
C MET A 553 15.61 45.05 3.98
N PRO A 554 14.75 46.09 4.07
CA PRO A 554 13.99 46.39 5.29
C PRO A 554 12.46 46.36 5.08
N SER A 555 11.76 46.35 6.21
CA SER A 555 10.30 46.44 6.31
C SER A 555 9.68 47.68 5.65
N LYS A 556 8.69 47.49 4.78
CA LYS A 556 7.60 48.45 4.57
C LYS A 556 6.26 47.73 4.46
N ALA A 557 5.34 48.14 5.33
CA ALA A 557 3.93 47.77 5.33
C ALA A 557 3.20 48.48 4.19
N PHE A 558 2.22 47.82 3.58
CA PHE A 558 1.09 48.49 2.93
C PHE A 558 -0.20 47.71 3.19
N THR A 559 -1.21 48.48 3.56
CA THR A 559 -2.53 48.09 4.04
C THR A 559 -3.55 48.00 2.92
N GLY A 560 -4.43 47.00 2.99
CA GLY A 560 -5.85 47.04 2.63
C GLY A 560 -6.24 46.99 1.15
N VAL A 561 -7.09 46.02 0.78
CA VAL A 561 -8.45 46.21 0.21
C VAL A 561 -9.20 44.86 0.29
N THR A 562 -10.43 44.91 0.79
CA THR A 562 -11.44 43.85 0.91
C THR A 562 -12.25 43.70 -0.39
N THR A 563 -12.61 42.49 -0.83
CA THR A 563 -13.95 41.84 -0.80
C THR A 563 -13.94 40.78 -1.94
N ARG A 564 -14.72 39.70 -2.07
CA ARG A 564 -15.73 38.92 -1.32
C ARG A 564 -15.90 37.60 -2.13
N GLY A 565 -16.15 36.47 -1.47
CA GLY A 565 -16.45 35.19 -2.13
C GLY A 565 -15.93 33.96 -1.38
N ILE A 566 -16.37 33.76 -0.14
CA ILE A 566 -15.81 32.74 0.76
C ILE A 566 -16.48 31.38 0.51
N VAL A 567 -15.74 30.41 -0.05
CA VAL A 567 -15.98 28.99 0.22
C VAL A 567 -15.57 28.73 1.67
N LYS A 568 -16.55 28.39 2.52
CA LYS A 568 -16.35 28.23 3.95
C LYS A 568 -15.84 26.82 4.24
N MET A 569 -14.54 26.68 4.50
CA MET A 569 -13.94 25.43 4.99
C MET A 569 -14.20 25.28 6.50
N ARG A 570 -14.71 24.13 6.94
CA ARG A 570 -14.84 23.78 8.36
C ARG A 570 -14.01 22.51 8.63
N ARG A 571 -13.02 22.62 9.51
CA ARG A 571 -12.36 21.47 10.15
C ARG A 571 -13.11 21.20 11.45
N GLU A 572 -13.73 20.04 11.57
CA GLU A 572 -14.25 19.55 12.86
C GLU A 572 -13.37 18.38 13.30
N SER A 573 -12.60 18.61 14.37
CA SER A 573 -11.88 17.59 15.12
C SER A 573 -12.76 17.17 16.29
N TYR A 574 -13.30 15.94 16.27
CA TYR A 574 -13.98 15.36 17.43
C TYR A 574 -12.94 14.87 18.45
N ALA A 575 -12.92 15.51 19.62
CA ALA A 575 -12.19 15.03 20.79
C ALA A 575 -13.06 14.03 21.57
N GLY A 576 -12.41 12.95 22.00
CA GLY A 576 -13.03 11.80 22.64
C GLY A 576 -13.55 12.05 24.06
N VAL A 577 -14.43 11.12 24.42
CA VAL A 577 -14.96 10.83 25.76
C VAL A 577 -13.84 10.64 26.79
N PRO A 578 -14.06 11.05 28.06
CA PRO A 578 -13.48 10.35 29.19
C PRO A 578 -14.54 9.82 30.17
N SER A 579 -14.27 8.61 30.67
CA SER A 579 -15.04 7.81 31.62
C SER A 579 -14.52 7.93 33.06
N SER A 580 -15.45 7.89 34.04
CA SER A 580 -15.30 7.54 35.50
C SER A 580 -14.43 8.48 36.38
N GLU A 581 -14.67 8.75 37.67
CA GLU A 581 -15.38 8.05 38.75
C GLU A 581 -15.57 8.98 40.00
N ARG A 582 -16.50 8.60 40.91
CA ARG A 582 -16.63 8.91 42.37
C ARG A 582 -17.33 10.18 42.91
N ALA A 583 -18.58 9.94 43.34
CA ALA A 583 -19.15 10.08 44.70
C ALA A 583 -19.02 11.42 45.49
N ARG A 584 -20.19 12.05 45.77
CA ARG A 584 -20.70 12.40 47.12
C ARG A 584 -22.09 13.08 47.02
N SER A 585 -23.05 12.58 47.78
CA SER A 585 -24.26 13.27 48.25
C SER A 585 -23.97 13.90 49.64
N PRO A 586 -24.77 14.82 50.24
CA PRO A 586 -26.25 14.91 50.21
C PRO A 586 -26.89 16.31 50.02
N THR A 587 -28.20 16.24 49.71
CA THR A 587 -29.33 17.21 49.76
C THR A 587 -29.37 18.10 51.01
N PRO A 588 -30.22 19.19 51.14
CA PRO A 588 -31.65 19.21 50.74
C PRO A 588 -32.36 20.56 50.40
N VAL A 589 -33.69 20.45 50.12
CA VAL A 589 -34.81 21.38 50.48
C VAL A 589 -35.49 22.26 49.39
N VAL A 590 -36.76 21.88 49.10
CA VAL A 590 -38.01 22.56 48.56
C VAL A 590 -38.00 23.33 47.21
N ASP A 591 -39.05 23.38 46.38
CA ASP A 591 -40.51 23.36 46.63
C ASP A 591 -41.32 22.77 45.45
N LEU A 592 -42.51 22.25 45.77
CA LEU A 592 -43.61 21.88 44.86
C LEU A 592 -44.86 22.65 45.34
N PRO A 593 -45.74 23.12 44.44
CA PRO A 593 -47.04 22.46 44.31
C PRO A 593 -47.46 22.33 42.83
N LYS A 594 -47.90 21.14 42.38
CA LYS A 594 -49.27 20.60 42.33
C LYS A 594 -50.23 21.25 41.31
N LEU A 595 -50.93 20.34 40.62
CA LEU A 595 -52.28 20.37 40.02
C LEU A 595 -52.31 20.41 38.48
N VAL A 596 -53.09 19.61 37.74
CA VAL A 596 -53.91 18.39 37.97
C VAL A 596 -54.53 18.02 36.59
N ASN A 597 -54.94 16.75 36.41
CA ASN A 597 -55.75 16.16 35.30
C ASN A 597 -55.05 16.01 33.94
N GLY A 598 -55.08 14.89 33.24
CA GLY A 598 -56.05 13.78 33.18
C GLY A 598 -56.32 13.46 31.69
N PRO A 599 -56.72 12.24 31.30
CA PRO A 599 -56.13 11.52 30.17
C PRO A 599 -57.06 11.34 28.95
N SER A 600 -56.49 10.99 27.78
CA SER A 600 -57.22 10.18 26.77
C SER A 600 -56.30 9.56 25.70
N ALA A 601 -56.13 8.25 25.83
CA ALA A 601 -56.03 7.12 24.89
C ALA A 601 -55.75 7.30 23.35
N PRO A 602 -55.27 6.22 22.69
CA PRO A 602 -54.77 6.21 21.30
C PRO A 602 -55.78 5.62 20.29
N SER A 603 -55.56 5.80 18.98
CA SER A 603 -55.84 4.80 17.92
C SER A 603 -55.48 5.30 16.51
N SER A 604 -55.20 4.31 15.64
CA SER A 604 -54.90 4.28 14.20
C SER A 604 -53.51 4.72 13.75
#